data_AF-A0A964R768-F1
#
_entry.id   AF-A0A964R768-F1
#
_cell.length_a   1.000
_cell.length_b   1.000
_cell.length_c   1.000
_cell.angle_alpha   90.00
_cell.angle_beta   90.00
_cell.angle_gamma   90.00
#
_symmetry.space_group_name_H-M   'P 1'
#
loop_
_entity.id
_entity.type
_entity.pdbx_description
1 polymer ?
#
loop_
_entity_poly.entity_id
_entity_poly.type
_entity_poly.pdbx_seq_one_letter_code
_entity_poly.pdbx_strand_id
1 'polypeptide(L)'
;MSFFSAQLATLIAQDFDGSQLKFGRAVGIDQSMVSRQCAGLSLPDRATVDRLAKMLSQTQAIPLVVAYLQDHCPLPLRPQVVIRAKPQSGKVKASENLKIDLARFPTQQRALIQGFVNIVTKDARATEIMGSLIKFCDPNGFPKLNSP
;
A
#
# COMPACT_ATOMS: atom_id res chain seq x y z
N MET A 1 16.86 -3.37 19.11
CA MET A 1 17.10 -2.51 17.92
C MET A 1 15.72 -2.09 17.39
N SER A 2 15.52 -0.84 17.01
CA SER A 2 14.22 -0.35 16.52
C SER A 2 13.91 -0.92 15.12
N PHE A 3 12.63 -0.96 14.73
CA PHE A 3 12.25 -1.39 13.37
C PHE A 3 12.89 -0.46 12.34
N PHE A 4 12.87 0.85 12.59
CA PHE A 4 13.44 1.85 11.70
C PHE A 4 14.95 1.66 11.52
N SER A 5 15.69 1.44 12.61
CA SER A 5 17.15 1.24 12.56
C SER A 5 17.54 0.03 11.73
N ALA A 6 16.81 -1.08 11.89
CA ALA A 6 17.04 -2.29 11.11
C ALA A 6 16.79 -2.04 9.62
N GLN A 7 15.66 -1.41 9.29
CA GLN A 7 15.28 -1.14 7.90
C GLN A 7 16.24 -0.14 7.23
N LEU A 8 16.70 0.88 7.97
CA LEU A 8 17.69 1.85 7.49
C LEU A 8 19.03 1.19 7.20
N ALA A 9 19.51 0.32 8.10
CA ALA A 9 20.75 -0.43 7.87
C ALA A 9 20.65 -1.32 6.63
N THR A 10 19.53 -2.02 6.44
CA THR A 10 19.26 -2.84 5.26
C THR A 10 19.27 -2.00 3.98
N LEU A 11 18.57 -0.86 3.96
CA LEU A 11 18.53 0.03 2.81
C LEU A 11 19.94 0.52 2.43
N ILE A 12 20.73 0.96 3.41
CA ILE A 12 22.08 1.46 3.16
C ILE A 12 22.98 0.34 2.63
N ALA A 13 22.86 -0.88 3.15
CA ALA A 13 23.61 -2.03 2.69
C ALA A 13 23.28 -2.40 1.23
N GLN A 14 21.99 -2.35 0.85
CA GLN A 14 21.52 -2.78 -0.47
C GLN A 14 21.70 -1.72 -1.56
N ASP A 15 21.33 -0.47 -1.27
CA ASP A 15 21.16 0.56 -2.31
C ASP A 15 22.26 1.63 -2.27
N PHE A 16 23.12 1.62 -1.24
CA PHE A 16 24.17 2.63 -1.03
C PHE A 16 25.54 2.00 -0.73
N ASP A 17 25.76 0.75 -1.13
CA ASP A 17 27.01 -0.01 -0.93
C ASP A 17 27.48 -0.08 0.54
N GLY A 18 26.55 -0.06 1.50
CA GLY A 18 26.87 0.01 2.92
C GLY A 18 27.38 1.37 3.40
N SER A 19 27.43 2.39 2.54
CA SER A 19 27.99 3.70 2.87
C SER A 19 26.93 4.65 3.43
N GLN A 20 26.97 4.85 4.75
CA GLN A 20 26.16 5.87 5.44
C GLN A 20 26.42 7.29 4.91
N LEU A 21 27.65 7.57 4.47
CA LEU A 21 28.02 8.86 3.88
C LEU A 21 27.33 9.07 2.52
N LYS A 22 27.30 8.05 1.66
CA LYS A 22 26.59 8.12 0.36
C LYS A 22 25.10 8.35 0.58
N PHE A 23 24.50 7.59 1.50
CA PHE A 23 23.10 7.76 1.87
C PHE A 23 22.83 9.19 2.37
N GLY A 24 23.59 9.65 3.38
CA GLY A 24 23.42 10.99 3.96
C GLY A 24 23.49 12.10 2.91
N ARG A 25 24.42 12.01 1.95
CA ARG A 25 24.52 12.94 0.82
C ARG A 25 23.29 12.88 -0.09
N ALA A 26 22.77 11.69 -0.39
CA ALA A 26 21.62 11.51 -1.28
C ALA A 26 20.33 12.09 -0.69
N VAL A 27 20.13 11.97 0.63
CA VAL A 27 18.90 12.43 1.30
C VAL A 27 19.07 13.77 2.03
N GLY A 28 20.26 14.36 2.00
CA GLY A 28 20.57 15.62 2.67
C GLY A 28 20.51 15.52 4.20
N ILE A 29 21.02 14.44 4.79
CA ILE A 29 21.12 14.23 6.24
C ILE A 29 22.58 14.01 6.61
N ASP A 30 23.03 14.63 7.71
CA ASP A 30 24.40 14.46 8.20
C ASP A 30 24.73 13.00 8.51
N GLN A 31 25.92 12.56 8.13
CA GLN A 31 26.39 11.19 8.36
C GLN A 31 26.34 10.81 9.85
N SER A 32 26.63 11.73 10.76
CA SER A 32 26.58 11.50 12.20
C SER A 32 25.17 11.15 12.67
N MET A 33 24.15 11.82 12.13
CA MET A 33 22.73 11.52 12.39
C MET A 33 22.34 10.16 11.83
N VAL A 34 22.74 9.86 10.60
CA VAL A 34 22.50 8.53 9.97
C VAL A 34 23.14 7.42 10.80
N SER A 35 24.38 7.60 11.24
CA SER A 35 25.11 6.63 12.05
C SER A 35 24.40 6.33 13.37
N ARG A 36 23.95 7.38 14.08
CA ARG A 36 23.18 7.23 15.32
C ARG A 36 21.85 6.49 15.11
N GLN A 37 21.15 6.78 14.01
CA GLN A 37 19.90 6.11 13.66
C GLN A 37 20.10 4.64 13.30
N CYS A 38 21.15 4.32 12.53
CA CYS A 38 21.53 2.94 12.23
C CYS A 38 21.90 2.15 13.49
N ALA A 39 22.62 2.77 14.42
CA ALA A 39 22.97 2.16 15.70
C ALA A 39 21.79 2.05 16.69
N GLY A 40 20.61 2.61 16.35
CA GLY A 40 19.46 2.64 17.25
C GLY A 40 19.64 3.55 18.46
N LEU A 41 20.60 4.48 18.40
CA LEU A 41 20.87 5.47 19.44
C LEU A 41 19.94 6.68 19.37
N SER A 42 19.26 6.87 18.24
CA SER A 42 18.22 7.86 18.05
C SER A 42 17.18 7.38 17.06
N LEU A 43 15.92 7.79 17.26
CA LEU A 43 14.87 7.67 16.27
C LEU A 43 14.81 8.93 15.41
N PRO A 44 14.43 8.83 14.12
CA PRO A 44 14.17 10.00 13.31
C PRO A 44 12.95 10.75 13.83
N ASP A 45 12.94 12.08 13.68
CA ASP A 45 11.74 12.86 13.88
C ASP A 45 10.86 12.87 12.61
N ARG A 46 9.67 13.44 12.72
CA ARG A 46 8.71 13.50 11.60
C ARG A 46 9.28 14.28 10.39
N ALA A 47 10.06 15.33 10.63
CA ALA A 47 10.68 16.13 9.58
C ALA A 47 11.73 15.33 8.80
N THR A 48 12.51 14.50 9.50
CA THR A 48 13.47 13.58 8.90
C THR A 48 12.76 12.54 8.06
N VAL A 49 11.69 11.92 8.57
CA VAL A 49 10.92 10.92 7.81
C VAL A 49 10.26 11.53 6.56
N ASP A 50 9.69 12.74 6.67
CA ASP A 50 9.15 13.46 5.52
C ASP A 50 10.22 13.76 4.46
N ARG A 51 11.42 14.16 4.89
CA ARG A 51 12.56 14.34 3.98
C ARG A 51 12.93 13.04 3.28
N LEU A 52 13.05 11.94 4.01
CA LEU A 52 13.35 10.61 3.43
C LEU A 52 12.30 10.20 2.40
N ALA A 53 11.01 10.44 2.69
CA ALA A 53 9.90 10.13 1.78
C ALA A 53 9.92 10.95 0.48
N LYS A 54 10.50 12.16 0.51
CA LYS A 54 10.64 13.03 -0.67
C LYS A 54 11.88 12.73 -1.50
N MET A 55 12.97 12.32 -0.85
CA MET A 55 14.27 12.12 -1.51
C MET A 55 14.48 10.70 -2.05
N LEU A 56 13.76 9.72 -1.51
CA LEU A 56 13.88 8.32 -1.90
C LEU A 56 12.75 7.91 -2.83
N SER A 57 13.01 6.86 -3.64
CA SER A 57 11.96 6.21 -4.41
C SER A 57 10.91 5.56 -3.49
N GLN A 58 9.70 5.31 -4.00
CA GLN A 58 8.63 4.69 -3.19
C GLN A 58 9.03 3.33 -2.62
N THR A 59 9.77 2.52 -3.39
CA THR A 59 10.23 1.19 -2.96
C THR A 59 11.21 1.26 -1.79
N GLN A 60 11.97 2.35 -1.68
CA GLN A 60 12.93 2.60 -0.60
C GLN A 60 12.27 3.30 0.60
N ALA A 61 11.39 4.27 0.34
CA ALA A 61 10.74 5.08 1.37
C ALA A 61 9.66 4.32 2.14
N ILE A 62 8.82 3.52 1.47
CA ILE A 62 7.69 2.83 2.10
C ILE A 62 8.14 1.94 3.27
N PRO A 63 9.15 1.07 3.13
CA PRO A 63 9.62 0.25 4.24
C PRO A 63 10.09 1.08 5.44
N LEU A 64 10.80 2.19 5.20
CA LEU A 64 11.26 3.09 6.27
C LEU A 64 10.10 3.76 7.00
N VAL A 65 9.09 4.24 6.27
CA VAL A 65 7.91 4.88 6.88
C VAL A 65 7.09 3.87 7.67
N VAL A 66 6.90 2.64 7.14
CA VAL A 66 6.23 1.56 7.87
C VAL A 66 6.97 1.24 9.16
N ALA A 67 8.29 1.09 9.10
CA ALA A 67 9.12 0.79 10.25
C ALA A 67 9.07 1.91 11.31
N TYR A 68 9.11 3.18 10.89
CA TYR A 68 8.90 4.33 11.76
C TYR A 68 7.55 4.29 12.48
N LEU A 69 6.47 4.00 11.73
CA LEU A 69 5.12 3.89 12.32
C LEU A 69 5.02 2.70 13.30
N GLN A 70 5.65 1.57 12.98
CA GLN A 70 5.70 0.40 13.88
C GLN A 70 6.40 0.70 15.20
N ASP A 71 7.48 1.48 15.19
CA ASP A 71 8.17 1.92 16.41
C ASP A 71 7.28 2.81 17.29
N HIS A 72 6.32 3.54 16.71
CA HIS A 72 5.41 4.45 17.42
C HIS A 72 4.03 3.83 17.71
N CYS A 73 3.74 2.64 17.19
CA CYS A 73 2.47 1.96 17.39
C CYS A 73 2.48 1.03 18.63
N PRO A 74 1.36 0.96 19.37
CA PRO A 74 1.15 -0.05 20.41
C PRO A 74 1.29 -1.48 19.86
N LEU A 75 1.81 -2.40 20.68
CA LEU A 75 2.08 -3.81 20.31
C LEU A 75 0.95 -4.49 19.50
N PRO A 76 -0.35 -4.37 19.86
CA PRO A 76 -1.43 -5.05 19.12
C PRO A 76 -1.62 -4.56 17.68
N LEU A 77 -1.20 -3.33 17.40
CA LEU A 77 -1.41 -2.66 16.12
C LEU A 77 -0.20 -2.76 15.19
N ARG A 78 1.00 -3.05 15.70
CA ARG A 78 2.24 -3.13 14.90
C ARG A 78 2.14 -4.03 13.67
N PRO A 79 1.54 -5.24 13.74
CA PRO A 79 1.41 -6.12 12.56
C PRO A 79 0.45 -5.57 11.50
N GLN A 80 -0.42 -4.62 11.86
CA GLN A 80 -1.44 -4.06 10.98
C GLN A 80 -0.93 -2.81 10.24
N VAL A 81 0.21 -2.27 10.64
CA VAL A 81 0.83 -1.10 9.99
C VAL A 81 1.40 -1.53 8.64
N VAL A 82 0.66 -1.25 7.57
CA VAL A 82 1.07 -1.54 6.19
C VAL A 82 0.75 -0.34 5.31
N ILE A 83 1.73 0.13 4.55
CA ILE A 83 1.52 1.11 3.47
C ILE A 83 1.59 0.37 2.14
N ARG A 84 0.48 0.37 1.40
CA ARG A 84 0.45 -0.15 0.03
C ARG A 84 0.67 0.98 -0.93
N ALA A 85 1.63 0.82 -1.84
CA ALA A 85 1.77 1.74 -2.97
C ALA A 85 0.44 1.78 -3.73
N LYS A 86 -0.11 2.98 -3.94
CA LYS A 86 -1.29 3.15 -4.79
C LYS A 86 -0.85 2.71 -6.19
N PRO A 87 -1.49 1.69 -6.80
CA PRO A 87 -1.14 1.32 -8.16
C PRO A 87 -1.23 2.58 -9.02
N GLN A 88 -0.19 2.84 -9.82
CA GLN A 88 -0.26 3.90 -10.81
C GLN A 88 -1.52 3.63 -11.62
N SER A 89 -2.45 4.56 -11.58
CA SER A 89 -3.64 4.52 -12.41
C SER A 89 -3.18 4.75 -13.84
N GLY A 90 -2.51 3.77 -14.45
CA GLY A 90 -2.51 3.62 -15.89
C GLY A 90 -3.98 3.66 -16.27
N LYS A 91 -4.33 4.56 -17.19
CA LYS A 91 -5.70 4.79 -17.66
C LYS A 91 -6.41 3.45 -17.79
N VAL A 92 -7.15 3.06 -16.76
CA VAL A 92 -8.13 1.99 -16.88
C VAL A 92 -9.10 2.63 -17.84
N LYS A 93 -9.08 2.18 -19.11
CA LYS A 93 -10.16 2.49 -20.04
C LYS A 93 -11.41 2.23 -19.24
N ALA A 94 -12.14 3.30 -18.90
CA ALA A 94 -13.40 3.20 -18.19
C ALA A 94 -14.16 2.13 -18.93
N SER A 95 -14.30 0.97 -18.27
CA SER A 95 -14.81 -0.23 -18.90
C SER A 95 -16.19 0.15 -19.38
N GLU A 96 -16.29 0.27 -20.70
CA GLU A 96 -17.52 0.51 -21.41
C GLU A 96 -18.55 -0.47 -20.86
N ASN A 97 -19.58 0.08 -20.22
CA ASN A 97 -20.83 -0.58 -19.91
C ASN A 97 -20.69 -1.92 -19.16
N LEU A 98 -20.61 -1.85 -17.83
CA LEU A 98 -21.07 -2.92 -16.96
C LEU A 98 -22.58 -3.14 -17.20
N LYS A 99 -22.93 -3.87 -18.28
CA LYS A 99 -24.27 -4.43 -18.47
C LYS A 99 -24.41 -5.61 -17.52
N ILE A 100 -24.80 -5.30 -16.28
CA ILE A 100 -25.17 -6.33 -15.31
C ILE A 100 -26.53 -6.87 -15.75
N ASP A 101 -26.59 -8.15 -16.12
CA ASP A 101 -27.82 -8.84 -16.48
C ASP A 101 -28.62 -9.16 -15.20
N LEU A 102 -29.37 -8.17 -14.74
CA LEU A 102 -30.12 -8.19 -13.49
C LEU A 102 -31.23 -9.26 -13.47
N ALA A 103 -31.62 -9.78 -14.64
CA ALA A 103 -32.63 -10.83 -14.77
C ALA A 103 -32.24 -12.13 -14.04
N ARG A 104 -30.95 -12.33 -13.76
CA ARG A 104 -30.43 -13.52 -13.07
C ARG A 104 -30.62 -13.51 -11.56
N PHE A 105 -30.94 -12.36 -10.96
CA PHE A 105 -31.13 -12.23 -9.52
C PHE A 105 -32.61 -12.26 -9.13
N PRO A 106 -32.99 -12.78 -7.95
CA PRO A 106 -34.34 -12.70 -7.40
C PRO A 106 -34.84 -11.26 -7.27
N THR A 107 -36.15 -11.03 -7.44
CA THR A 107 -36.76 -9.67 -7.56
C THR A 107 -36.41 -8.73 -6.39
N GLN A 108 -36.32 -9.25 -5.16
CA GLN A 108 -35.94 -8.45 -3.98
C GLN A 108 -34.46 -8.02 -4.00
N GLN A 109 -33.56 -8.86 -4.52
CA GLN A 109 -32.14 -8.55 -4.64
C GLN A 109 -31.87 -7.58 -5.80
N ARG A 110 -32.67 -7.62 -6.86
CA ARG A 110 -32.55 -6.69 -8.00
C ARG A 110 -32.66 -5.24 -7.57
N ALA A 111 -33.64 -4.88 -6.74
CA ALA A 111 -33.85 -3.50 -6.31
C ALA A 111 -32.68 -2.96 -5.47
N LEU A 112 -32.12 -3.80 -4.59
CA LEU A 112 -30.94 -3.47 -3.78
C LEU A 112 -29.69 -3.32 -4.64
N ILE A 113 -29.43 -4.26 -5.55
CA ILE A 113 -28.29 -4.21 -6.47
C ILE A 113 -28.39 -2.98 -7.39
N GLN A 114 -29.58 -2.67 -7.91
CA GLN A 114 -29.81 -1.46 -8.72
C GLN A 114 -29.53 -0.19 -7.91
N GLY A 115 -29.99 -0.14 -6.66
CA GLY A 115 -29.74 0.98 -5.75
C GLY A 115 -28.25 1.19 -5.50
N PHE A 116 -27.51 0.12 -5.23
CA PHE A 116 -26.05 0.18 -5.04
C PHE A 116 -25.32 0.59 -6.31
N VAL A 117 -25.64 0.02 -7.47
CA VAL A 117 -25.01 0.38 -8.75
C VAL A 117 -25.27 1.86 -9.08
N ASN A 118 -26.46 2.38 -8.84
CA ASN A 118 -26.78 3.79 -9.07
C ASN A 118 -26.03 4.75 -8.11
N ILE A 119 -25.79 4.33 -6.86
CA ILE A 119 -25.00 5.12 -5.89
C ILE A 119 -23.51 5.10 -6.27
N VAL A 120 -23.04 3.94 -6.73
CA VAL A 120 -21.63 3.63 -6.97
C VAL A 120 -21.14 4.14 -8.33
N THR A 121 -22.01 4.30 -9.33
CA THR A 121 -21.66 4.76 -10.68
C THR A 121 -21.17 6.22 -10.78
N LYS A 122 -21.10 6.97 -9.67
CA LYS A 122 -20.37 8.25 -9.61
C LYS A 122 -18.88 8.09 -9.28
N ASP A 123 -18.45 6.91 -8.83
CA ASP A 123 -17.05 6.58 -8.52
C ASP A 123 -16.63 5.29 -9.24
N ALA A 124 -15.69 5.42 -10.17
CA ALA A 124 -15.17 4.33 -10.98
C ALA A 124 -14.57 3.19 -10.14
N ARG A 125 -13.99 3.49 -8.97
CA ARG A 125 -13.39 2.48 -8.08
C ARG A 125 -14.44 1.66 -7.35
N ALA A 126 -15.50 2.31 -6.90
CA ALA A 126 -16.58 1.62 -6.24
C ALA A 126 -17.29 0.67 -7.23
N THR A 127 -17.36 1.06 -8.51
CA THR A 127 -17.96 0.24 -9.58
C THR A 127 -17.18 -1.05 -9.82
N GLU A 128 -15.85 -0.98 -9.80
CA GLU A 128 -14.96 -2.14 -9.95
C GLU A 128 -15.03 -3.11 -8.77
N ILE A 129 -15.11 -2.58 -7.55
CA ILE A 129 -15.27 -3.37 -6.32
C ILE A 129 -16.63 -4.10 -6.33
N MET A 130 -17.70 -3.41 -6.72
CA MET A 130 -19.03 -4.03 -6.82
C MET A 130 -19.09 -5.10 -7.89
N GLY A 131 -18.47 -4.87 -9.07
CA GLY A 131 -18.38 -5.90 -10.11
C GLY A 131 -17.62 -7.16 -9.63
N SER A 132 -16.61 -6.98 -8.79
CA SER A 132 -15.83 -8.09 -8.20
C SER A 132 -16.63 -8.84 -7.14
N LEU A 133 -17.36 -8.12 -6.27
CA LEU A 133 -18.23 -8.72 -5.26
C LEU A 133 -19.38 -9.52 -5.88
N ILE A 134 -20.00 -9.00 -6.95
CA ILE A 134 -21.07 -9.71 -7.66
C ILE A 134 -20.53 -11.01 -8.29
N LYS A 135 -19.34 -10.99 -8.91
CA LYS A 135 -18.69 -12.20 -9.42
C LYS A 135 -18.37 -13.22 -8.32
N PHE A 136 -17.94 -12.75 -7.16
CA PHE A 136 -17.65 -13.61 -6.02
C PHE A 136 -18.92 -14.25 -5.42
N CYS A 137 -20.02 -13.50 -5.41
CA CYS A 137 -21.32 -13.97 -4.92
C CYS A 137 -22.09 -14.82 -5.94
N ASP A 138 -21.60 -14.98 -7.18
CA ASP A 138 -22.19 -15.88 -8.17
C ASP A 138 -21.64 -17.30 -7.96
N PRO A 139 -22.45 -18.24 -7.41
CA PRO A 139 -21.98 -19.58 -7.05
C PRO A 139 -21.57 -20.44 -8.27
N ASN A 140 -21.85 -19.98 -9.49
CA ASN A 140 -21.47 -20.66 -10.73
C ASN A 140 -20.20 -20.09 -11.39
N GLY A 141 -19.55 -19.08 -10.78
CA GLY A 141 -18.49 -18.28 -11.41
C GLY A 141 -17.05 -18.79 -11.23
N PHE A 142 -16.79 -19.85 -10.46
CA PHE A 142 -15.44 -20.38 -10.31
C PHE A 142 -15.06 -21.27 -11.51
N PRO A 143 -14.00 -20.97 -12.27
CA PRO A 143 -13.46 -21.93 -13.22
C PRO A 143 -12.86 -23.10 -12.42
N LYS A 144 -13.30 -24.32 -12.73
CA LYS A 144 -12.70 -25.55 -12.20
C LYS A 144 -11.20 -25.52 -12.48
N LEU A 145 -10.38 -25.40 -11.43
CA LEU A 145 -8.94 -25.61 -11.52
C LEU A 145 -8.72 -27.10 -11.84
N ASN A 146 -8.25 -27.38 -13.05
CA ASN A 146 -7.74 -28.70 -13.41
C ASN A 146 -6.49 -28.96 -12.55
N SER A 147 -6.56 -29.99 -11.70
CA SER A 147 -5.39 -30.57 -11.04
C SER A 147 -4.53 -31.33 -12.06
N PRO A 148 -3.20 -31.40 -11.88
CA PRO A 148 -2.33 -32.26 -12.69
C PRO A 148 -2.68 -33.75 -12.54
#